data_AF-A0AAN8K3M8-F1
#
_entry.id   AF-A0AAN8K3M8-F1
#
_cell.length_a   1.000
_cell.length_b   1.000
_cell.length_c   1.000
_cell.angle_alpha   90.00
_cell.angle_beta   90.00
_cell.angle_gamma   90.00
#
_symmetry.space_group_name_H-M   'P 1'
#
loop_
_entity.id
_entity.type
_entity.pdbx_description
1 polymer ?
#
loop_
_entity_poly.entity_id
_entity_poly.type
_entity_poly.pdbx_seq_one_letter_code
_entity_poly.pdbx_strand_id
1 'polypeptide(L)'
;MATEDRDTVIEKELDEIKSRAPSVDGLKLIACVPMLVSASITKNEYKQLTVNIQFPADYPHQPILVQMKSKHLEQKFTDKLEKICEDEAKKWIGGRQVLVILKFIRTFLEENSLCVCSEEIVYIKRELIGESDEIKLKQKASQIVIKVRQKNYFMNVNISVPDLYPKHQIQTELIDTNLPDLLRINFMAQAKELARQCVTPPLLKNSKS
;
A
#
# COMPACT_ATOMS: atom_id res chain seq x y z
N MET A 1 39.56 11.35 -17.29
CA MET A 1 38.92 10.60 -16.18
C MET A 1 38.36 9.35 -16.80
N ALA A 2 38.83 8.16 -16.38
CA ALA A 2 38.36 6.91 -16.94
C ALA A 2 36.88 6.75 -16.60
N THR A 3 36.02 6.72 -17.61
CA THR A 3 34.62 6.34 -17.47
C THR A 3 34.62 4.92 -16.89
N GLU A 4 34.12 4.75 -15.66
CA GLU A 4 33.96 3.40 -15.11
C GLU A 4 33.08 2.60 -16.09
N ASP A 5 33.57 1.43 -16.49
CA ASP A 5 32.85 0.55 -17.40
C ASP A 5 31.51 0.15 -16.77
N ARG A 6 30.43 0.24 -17.53
CA ARG A 6 29.05 0.01 -17.08
C ARG A 6 28.92 -1.31 -16.34
N ASP A 7 29.52 -2.36 -16.90
CA ASP A 7 29.42 -3.71 -16.36
C ASP A 7 30.16 -3.83 -15.02
N THR A 8 31.27 -3.10 -14.85
CA THR A 8 31.98 -3.02 -13.56
C THR A 8 31.15 -2.30 -12.49
N VAL A 9 30.42 -1.24 -12.85
CA VAL A 9 29.52 -0.54 -11.92
C VAL A 9 28.39 -1.46 -11.48
N ILE A 10 27.78 -2.18 -12.44
CA ILE A 10 26.70 -3.13 -12.18
C ILE A 10 27.20 -4.26 -11.26
N GLU A 11 28.34 -4.88 -11.56
CA GLU A 11 28.89 -5.97 -10.74
C GLU A 11 29.14 -5.54 -9.29
N LYS A 12 29.76 -4.37 -9.09
CA LYS A 12 29.97 -3.80 -7.74
C LYS A 12 28.65 -3.58 -7.00
N GLU A 13 27.60 -3.14 -7.70
CA GLU A 13 26.28 -2.94 -7.10
C GLU A 13 25.57 -4.25 -6.80
N LEU A 14 25.68 -5.27 -7.67
CA LEU A 14 25.14 -6.61 -7.42
C LEU A 14 25.76 -7.25 -6.17
N ASP A 15 27.07 -7.09 -5.97
CA ASP A 15 27.74 -7.59 -4.76
C ASP A 15 27.31 -6.84 -3.50
N GLU A 16 27.09 -5.54 -3.61
CA GLU A 16 26.48 -4.75 -2.52
C GLU A 16 25.06 -5.22 -2.21
N ILE A 17 24.23 -5.48 -3.23
CA ILE A 17 22.86 -5.97 -3.04
C ILE A 17 22.88 -7.33 -2.35
N LYS A 18 23.72 -8.27 -2.80
CA LYS A 18 23.81 -9.61 -2.19
C LYS A 18 24.23 -9.55 -0.71
N SER A 19 25.13 -8.64 -0.36
CA SER A 19 25.58 -8.47 1.03
C SER A 19 24.58 -7.74 1.91
N ARG A 20 23.87 -6.73 1.38
CA ARG A 20 22.99 -5.85 2.17
C ARG A 20 21.52 -6.25 2.13
N ALA A 21 21.02 -6.87 1.08
CA ALA A 21 19.61 -7.25 0.98
C ALA A 21 19.13 -8.14 2.14
N PRO A 22 19.90 -9.13 2.65
CA PRO A 22 19.49 -9.94 3.80
C PRO A 22 19.32 -9.14 5.10
N SER A 23 19.93 -7.96 5.21
CA SER A 23 19.80 -7.09 6.39
C SER A 23 18.52 -6.24 6.39
N VAL A 24 17.81 -6.18 5.26
CA VAL A 24 16.57 -5.40 5.13
C VAL A 24 15.39 -6.30 5.49
N ASP A 25 14.67 -5.94 6.54
CA ASP A 25 13.49 -6.69 6.98
C ASP A 25 12.43 -6.79 5.88
N GLY A 26 11.87 -7.99 5.70
CA GLY A 26 10.86 -8.28 4.69
C GLY A 26 11.35 -8.25 3.24
N LEU A 27 12.65 -8.13 2.97
CA LEU A 27 13.23 -8.22 1.63
C LEU A 27 13.82 -9.61 1.37
N LYS A 28 13.39 -10.26 0.29
CA LYS A 28 13.94 -11.54 -0.17
C LYS A 28 14.37 -11.42 -1.63
N LEU A 29 15.66 -11.58 -1.87
CA LEU A 29 16.23 -11.58 -3.21
C LEU A 29 15.85 -12.88 -3.95
N ILE A 30 15.28 -12.75 -5.16
CA ILE A 30 14.89 -13.88 -6.03
C ILE A 30 15.97 -14.11 -7.09
N ALA A 31 16.38 -13.04 -7.77
CA ALA A 31 17.42 -13.05 -8.78
C ALA A 31 18.28 -11.79 -8.66
N CYS A 32 19.58 -11.92 -8.89
CA CYS A 32 20.52 -10.81 -8.82
C CYS A 32 21.62 -11.03 -9.85
N VAL A 33 21.27 -10.71 -11.10
CA VAL A 33 22.15 -10.86 -12.26
C VAL A 33 22.20 -9.53 -13.04
N PRO A 34 23.23 -9.27 -13.86
CA PRO A 34 23.38 -8.00 -14.57
C PRO A 34 22.21 -7.61 -15.48
N MET A 35 21.46 -8.60 -15.97
CA MET A 35 20.28 -8.36 -16.80
C MET A 35 19.03 -7.99 -15.98
N LEU A 36 18.94 -8.48 -14.74
CA LEU A 36 17.73 -8.39 -13.93
C LEU A 36 18.03 -8.59 -12.45
N VAL A 37 17.57 -7.65 -11.64
CA VAL A 37 17.45 -7.83 -10.19
C VAL A 37 15.98 -8.03 -9.86
N SER A 38 15.63 -9.18 -9.28
CA SER A 38 14.27 -9.49 -8.84
C SER A 38 14.25 -9.72 -7.33
N ALA A 39 13.35 -9.05 -6.63
CA ALA A 39 13.20 -9.15 -5.18
C ALA A 39 11.74 -9.18 -4.77
N SER A 40 11.41 -10.00 -3.78
CA SER A 40 10.12 -9.96 -3.09
C SER A 40 10.22 -9.07 -1.86
N ILE A 41 9.26 -8.16 -1.70
CA ILE A 41 9.12 -7.29 -0.54
C ILE A 41 7.80 -7.65 0.16
N THR A 42 7.87 -8.07 1.41
CA THR A 42 6.73 -8.58 2.18
C THR A 42 6.63 -7.88 3.52
N LYS A 43 5.51 -7.18 3.78
CA LYS A 43 5.13 -6.69 5.11
C LYS A 43 4.23 -7.68 5.82
N ASN A 44 3.24 -8.21 5.10
CA ASN A 44 2.37 -9.28 5.54
C ASN A 44 1.76 -9.99 4.32
N GLU A 45 0.86 -10.95 4.55
CA GLU A 45 0.22 -11.76 3.50
C GLU A 45 -0.46 -10.92 2.40
N TYR A 46 -1.07 -9.78 2.76
CA TYR A 46 -1.82 -8.91 1.84
C TYR A 46 -1.00 -7.71 1.36
N LYS A 47 0.13 -7.42 1.99
CA LYS A 47 1.09 -6.36 1.63
C LYS A 47 2.41 -6.98 1.18
N GLN A 48 2.36 -7.63 0.03
CA GLN A 48 3.52 -8.23 -0.62
C GLN A 48 3.55 -7.89 -2.11
N LEU A 49 4.76 -7.68 -2.64
CA LEU A 49 4.99 -7.46 -4.06
C LEU A 49 6.32 -8.04 -4.51
N THR A 50 6.43 -8.31 -5.80
CA THR A 50 7.67 -8.67 -6.47
C THR A 50 8.11 -7.50 -7.33
N VAL A 51 9.33 -7.02 -7.11
CA VAL A 51 9.98 -5.96 -7.88
C VAL A 51 10.94 -6.61 -8.86
N ASN A 52 10.89 -6.19 -10.11
CA ASN A 52 11.83 -6.50 -11.16
C ASN A 52 12.50 -5.21 -11.61
N ILE A 53 13.82 -5.19 -11.55
CA ILE A 53 14.63 -4.02 -11.85
C ILE A 53 15.58 -4.36 -12.98
N GLN A 54 15.56 -3.53 -14.02
CA GLN A 54 16.43 -3.67 -15.18
C GLN A 54 17.36 -2.46 -15.30
N PHE A 55 18.62 -2.72 -15.63
CA PHE A 55 19.60 -1.69 -15.87
C PHE A 55 19.50 -1.23 -17.33
N PRO A 56 19.29 0.07 -17.60
CA PRO A 56 19.31 0.59 -18.96
C PRO A 56 20.70 0.44 -19.61
N ALA A 57 20.75 0.66 -20.93
CA ALA A 57 21.98 0.59 -21.71
C ALA A 57 23.02 1.63 -21.25
N ASP A 58 22.57 2.79 -20.79
CA ASP A 58 23.41 3.92 -20.37
C ASP A 58 23.46 4.06 -18.83
N TYR A 59 23.28 2.95 -18.11
CA TYR A 59 23.48 2.94 -16.66
C TYR A 59 24.97 3.18 -16.32
N PRO A 60 25.32 3.99 -15.29
CA PRO A 60 24.46 4.62 -14.28
C PRO A 60 23.93 6.03 -14.64
N HIS A 61 24.12 6.49 -15.87
CA HIS A 61 23.69 7.82 -16.34
C HIS A 61 22.18 7.91 -16.63
N GLN A 62 21.49 6.76 -16.66
CA GLN A 62 20.04 6.67 -16.72
C GLN A 62 19.46 5.98 -15.48
N PRO A 63 18.21 6.32 -15.10
CA PRO A 63 17.54 5.68 -13.98
C PRO A 63 17.22 4.22 -14.30
N ILE A 64 17.26 3.36 -13.29
CA ILE A 64 16.80 1.98 -13.40
C ILE A 64 15.32 1.91 -13.77
N LEU A 65 14.95 0.88 -14.54
CA LEU A 65 13.56 0.58 -14.88
C LEU A 65 12.97 -0.34 -13.83
N VAL A 66 11.79 0.00 -13.31
CA VAL A 66 11.15 -0.73 -12.21
C VAL A 66 9.80 -1.26 -12.66
N GLN A 67 9.58 -2.55 -12.47
CA GLN A 67 8.29 -3.21 -12.70
C GLN A 67 7.89 -3.99 -11.47
N MET A 68 6.61 -3.93 -11.11
CA MET A 68 6.05 -4.50 -9.90
C MET A 68 4.88 -5.40 -10.23
N LYS A 69 4.78 -6.49 -9.48
CA LYS A 69 3.64 -7.39 -9.51
C LYS A 69 3.21 -7.71 -8.09
N SER A 70 1.92 -7.70 -7.84
CA SER A 70 1.34 -8.14 -6.57
C SER A 70 0.17 -9.07 -6.82
N LYS A 71 -0.06 -9.98 -5.88
CA LYS A 71 -1.26 -10.84 -5.85
C LYS A 71 -2.46 -10.12 -5.23
N HIS A 72 -2.22 -9.16 -4.34
CA HIS A 72 -3.25 -8.57 -3.47
C HIS A 72 -3.39 -7.06 -3.64
N LEU A 73 -2.36 -6.35 -4.12
CA LEU A 73 -2.45 -4.92 -4.39
C LEU A 73 -2.98 -4.68 -5.80
N GLU A 74 -3.78 -3.63 -5.95
CA GLU A 74 -4.37 -3.22 -7.23
C GLU A 74 -3.28 -2.82 -8.25
N GLN A 75 -3.50 -3.17 -9.53
CA GLN A 75 -2.59 -2.82 -10.62
C GLN A 75 -2.36 -1.30 -10.74
N LYS A 76 -3.41 -0.49 -10.60
CA LYS A 76 -3.28 0.98 -10.64
C LYS A 76 -2.42 1.53 -9.50
N PHE A 77 -2.40 0.85 -8.35
CA PHE A 77 -1.51 1.22 -7.26
C PHE A 77 -0.06 0.85 -7.59
N THR A 78 0.19 -0.36 -8.09
CA THR A 78 1.54 -0.78 -8.49
C THR A 78 2.10 0.07 -9.62
N ASP A 79 1.31 0.39 -10.66
CA ASP A 79 1.74 1.25 -11.78
C ASP A 79 2.11 2.66 -11.31
N LYS A 80 1.37 3.21 -10.34
CA LYS A 80 1.70 4.51 -9.75
C LYS A 80 2.98 4.43 -8.92
N LEU A 81 3.15 3.35 -8.16
CA LEU A 81 4.35 3.15 -7.34
C LEU A 81 5.60 2.95 -8.20
N GLU A 82 5.50 2.23 -9.32
CA GLU A 82 6.57 2.11 -10.32
C GLU A 82 7.05 3.50 -10.78
N LYS A 83 6.12 4.37 -11.20
CA LYS A 83 6.45 5.74 -11.62
C LYS A 83 7.11 6.55 -10.51
N ILE A 84 6.61 6.45 -9.28
CA ILE A 84 7.23 7.11 -8.12
C ILE A 84 8.66 6.59 -7.90
N CYS A 85 8.90 5.29 -8.07
CA CYS A 85 10.24 4.70 -7.94
C CYS A 85 11.18 5.13 -9.06
N GLU A 86 10.70 5.23 -10.31
CA GLU A 86 11.48 5.75 -11.43
C GLU A 86 11.85 7.22 -11.21
N ASP A 87 10.93 8.03 -10.68
CA ASP A 87 11.20 9.43 -10.33
C ASP A 87 12.18 9.55 -9.15
N GLU A 88 12.10 8.65 -8.17
CA GLU A 88 13.09 8.57 -7.08
C GLU A 88 14.47 8.15 -7.60
N ALA A 89 14.53 7.20 -8.54
CA ALA A 89 15.76 6.70 -9.12
C ALA A 89 16.54 7.78 -9.89
N LYS A 90 15.82 8.73 -10.52
CA LYS A 90 16.44 9.89 -11.20
C LYS A 90 17.33 10.73 -10.27
N LYS A 91 17.07 10.73 -8.96
CA LYS A 91 17.88 11.46 -7.97
C LYS A 91 19.24 10.81 -7.72
N TRP A 92 19.41 9.56 -8.13
CA TRP A 92 20.59 8.73 -7.90
C TRP A 92 21.36 8.44 -9.19
N ILE A 93 21.10 9.19 -10.26
CA ILE A 93 21.84 9.13 -11.51
C ILE A 93 23.33 9.41 -11.25
N GLY A 94 24.19 8.62 -11.88
CA GLY A 94 25.64 8.64 -11.67
C GLY A 94 26.11 7.81 -10.47
N GLY A 95 25.19 7.16 -9.75
CA GLY A 95 25.49 6.28 -8.62
C GLY A 95 24.67 4.99 -8.64
N ARG A 96 24.74 4.26 -7.52
CA ARG A 96 24.01 3.01 -7.28
C ARG A 96 22.57 3.31 -6.88
N GLN A 97 21.61 2.67 -7.52
CA GLN A 97 20.19 3.01 -7.41
C GLN A 97 19.36 1.87 -6.81
N VAL A 98 19.69 0.61 -7.09
CA VAL A 98 18.82 -0.55 -6.85
C VAL A 98 18.50 -0.71 -5.36
N LEU A 99 19.51 -0.73 -4.51
CA LEU A 99 19.31 -0.94 -3.07
C LEU A 99 18.52 0.21 -2.43
N VAL A 100 18.73 1.44 -2.92
CA VAL A 100 18.00 2.62 -2.44
C VAL A 100 16.53 2.49 -2.79
N ILE A 101 16.21 2.12 -4.03
CA ILE A 101 14.84 1.91 -4.48
C ILE A 101 14.16 0.75 -3.76
N LEU A 102 14.85 -0.37 -3.54
CA LEU A 102 14.27 -1.49 -2.76
C LEU A 102 13.92 -1.08 -1.33
N LYS A 103 14.78 -0.29 -0.66
CA LYS A 103 14.50 0.27 0.67
C LYS A 103 13.35 1.27 0.63
N PHE A 104 13.34 2.15 -0.37
CA PHE A 104 12.27 3.12 -0.57
C PHE A 104 10.91 2.42 -0.69
N ILE A 105 10.82 1.37 -1.52
CA ILE A 105 9.57 0.59 -1.69
C ILE A 105 9.13 -0.03 -0.37
N ARG A 106 10.08 -0.62 0.39
CA ARG A 106 9.79 -1.20 1.71
C ARG A 106 9.19 -0.15 2.65
N THR A 107 9.83 1.01 2.78
CA THR A 107 9.32 2.11 3.62
C THR A 107 7.99 2.63 3.11
N PHE A 108 7.80 2.74 1.79
CA PHE A 108 6.56 3.20 1.20
C PHE A 108 5.37 2.28 1.57
N LEU A 109 5.56 0.96 1.51
CA LEU A 109 4.54 -0.01 1.96
C LEU A 109 4.25 0.07 3.46
N GLU A 110 5.23 0.49 4.25
CA GLU A 110 5.05 0.67 5.68
C GLU A 110 4.19 1.90 5.99
N GLU A 111 4.48 3.02 5.33
CA GLU A 111 3.79 4.29 5.53
C GLU A 111 2.39 4.33 4.90
N ASN A 112 2.15 3.56 3.83
CA ASN A 112 0.88 3.53 3.09
C ASN A 112 0.04 2.30 3.44
N SER A 113 -0.36 2.18 4.71
CA SER A 113 -1.08 0.99 5.18
C SER A 113 -2.45 0.78 4.54
N LEU A 114 -3.07 1.80 3.96
CA LEU A 114 -4.37 1.68 3.28
C LEU A 114 -4.27 1.20 1.82
N CYS A 115 -3.07 0.86 1.33
CA CYS A 115 -2.89 0.35 -0.03
C CYS A 115 -3.66 -0.95 -0.31
N VAL A 116 -3.96 -1.74 0.73
CA VAL A 116 -4.73 -2.99 0.65
C VAL A 116 -6.21 -2.78 0.34
N CYS A 117 -6.74 -1.57 0.59
CA CYS A 117 -8.13 -1.23 0.33
C CYS A 117 -8.26 0.02 -0.56
N SER A 118 -7.32 0.20 -1.49
CA SER A 118 -7.29 1.35 -2.38
C SER A 118 -8.54 1.43 -3.25
N GLU A 119 -9.03 0.28 -3.73
CA GLU A 119 -10.23 0.18 -4.55
C GLU A 119 -11.48 0.62 -3.78
N GLU A 120 -11.66 0.12 -2.55
CA GLU A 120 -12.78 0.51 -1.70
C GLU A 120 -12.74 2.00 -1.37
N ILE A 121 -11.55 2.56 -1.10
CA ILE A 121 -11.39 4.00 -0.86
C ILE A 121 -11.77 4.81 -2.10
N VAL A 122 -11.36 4.37 -3.29
CA VAL A 122 -11.75 5.03 -4.55
C VAL A 122 -13.25 4.95 -4.75
N TYR A 123 -13.87 3.80 -4.47
CA TYR A 123 -15.32 3.62 -4.54
C TYR A 123 -16.05 4.55 -3.56
N ILE A 124 -15.63 4.61 -2.29
CA ILE A 124 -16.23 5.51 -1.29
C ILE A 124 -16.17 6.96 -1.77
N LYS A 125 -14.99 7.42 -2.22
CA LYS A 125 -14.80 8.79 -2.71
C LYS A 125 -15.66 9.13 -3.91
N ARG A 126 -15.93 8.17 -4.78
CA ARG A 126 -16.63 8.38 -6.05
C ARG A 126 -18.15 8.24 -5.92
N GLU A 127 -18.60 7.23 -5.17
CA GLU A 127 -20.00 6.78 -5.19
C GLU A 127 -20.75 7.11 -3.89
N LEU A 128 -20.05 7.31 -2.77
CA LEU A 128 -20.70 7.46 -1.45
C LEU A 128 -20.58 8.86 -0.84
N ILE A 129 -19.51 9.59 -1.13
CA ILE A 129 -19.24 10.92 -0.55
C ILE A 129 -19.89 11.99 -1.43
N GLY A 130 -20.78 12.79 -0.84
CA GLY A 130 -21.40 13.94 -1.48
C GLY A 130 -20.56 15.22 -1.39
N GLU A 131 -21.04 16.30 -2.01
CA GLU A 131 -20.33 17.60 -2.03
C GLU A 131 -20.13 18.21 -0.63
N SER A 132 -21.05 17.96 0.30
CA SER A 132 -20.99 18.47 1.68
C SER A 132 -20.19 17.59 2.63
N ASP A 133 -19.77 16.41 2.17
CA ASP A 133 -19.11 15.39 2.99
C ASP A 133 -17.59 15.56 2.95
N GLU A 134 -16.90 15.05 3.98
CA GLU A 134 -15.45 15.06 4.05
C GLU A 134 -14.90 13.65 4.25
N ILE A 135 -13.84 13.31 3.53
CA ILE A 135 -13.07 12.09 3.73
C ILE A 135 -11.58 12.42 3.88
N LYS A 136 -10.99 11.96 4.99
CA LYS A 136 -9.58 12.15 5.31
C LYS A 136 -8.90 10.80 5.51
N LEU A 137 -7.83 10.56 4.76
CA LEU A 137 -7.04 9.33 4.85
C LEU A 137 -5.82 9.56 5.73
N LYS A 138 -5.69 8.78 6.81
CA LYS A 138 -4.53 8.77 7.70
C LYS A 138 -3.71 7.50 7.45
N GLN A 139 -2.87 7.55 6.42
CA GLN A 139 -2.12 6.40 5.91
C GLN A 139 -1.28 5.68 6.98
N LYS A 140 -0.47 6.42 7.75
CA LYS A 140 0.39 5.87 8.81
C LYS A 140 -0.39 5.24 9.96
N ALA A 141 -1.55 5.81 10.30
CA ALA A 141 -2.42 5.29 11.35
C ALA A 141 -3.38 4.19 10.86
N SER A 142 -3.35 3.85 9.57
CA SER A 142 -4.29 2.92 8.94
C SER A 142 -5.77 3.30 9.20
N GLN A 143 -6.07 4.60 9.10
CA GLN A 143 -7.38 5.16 9.47
C GLN A 143 -8.03 5.95 8.32
N ILE A 144 -9.34 5.83 8.21
CA ILE A 144 -10.19 6.59 7.29
C ILE A 144 -11.21 7.34 8.13
N VAL A 145 -11.15 8.67 8.11
CA VAL A 145 -12.10 9.53 8.82
C VAL A 145 -13.11 10.07 7.82
N ILE A 146 -14.39 9.78 8.05
CA ILE A 146 -15.50 10.21 7.21
C ILE A 146 -16.42 11.10 8.03
N LYS A 147 -16.71 12.29 7.52
CA LYS A 147 -17.72 13.19 8.06
C LYS A 147 -18.83 13.34 7.03
N VAL A 148 -19.96 12.72 7.30
CA VAL A 148 -21.17 12.83 6.46
C VAL A 148 -22.04 13.95 7.00
N ARG A 149 -22.61 14.77 6.11
CA ARG A 149 -23.49 15.89 6.41
C ARG A 149 -24.76 15.80 5.57
N GLN A 150 -25.90 15.92 6.25
CA GLN A 150 -27.20 16.03 5.61
C GLN A 150 -27.98 17.18 6.24
N LYS A 151 -28.11 18.28 5.49
CA LYS A 151 -28.70 19.53 6.00
C LYS A 151 -28.00 19.97 7.31
N ASN A 152 -28.75 20.07 8.40
CA ASN A 152 -28.24 20.47 9.72
C ASN A 152 -27.66 19.29 10.51
N TYR A 153 -27.72 18.05 10.01
CA TYR A 153 -27.23 16.88 10.71
C TYR A 153 -25.86 16.46 10.20
N PHE A 154 -25.02 15.94 11.10
CA PHE A 154 -23.74 15.36 10.74
C PHE A 154 -23.39 14.15 11.60
N MET A 155 -22.55 13.29 11.03
CA MET A 155 -21.91 12.19 11.73
C MET A 155 -20.46 12.09 11.29
N ASN A 156 -19.55 12.05 12.26
CA ASN A 156 -18.11 11.92 12.05
C ASN A 156 -17.65 10.57 12.61
N VAL A 157 -17.13 9.71 11.74
CA VAL A 157 -16.74 8.33 12.05
C VAL A 157 -15.28 8.12 11.68
N ASN A 158 -14.54 7.45 12.55
CA ASN A 158 -13.22 6.92 12.30
C ASN A 158 -13.33 5.42 11.98
N ILE A 159 -12.73 5.01 10.87
CA ILE A 159 -12.63 3.60 10.47
C ILE A 159 -11.16 3.21 10.54
N SER A 160 -10.82 2.28 11.43
CA SER A 160 -9.48 1.72 11.56
C SER A 160 -9.38 0.40 10.80
N VAL A 161 -8.44 0.33 9.85
CA VAL A 161 -8.18 -0.87 9.03
C VAL A 161 -7.05 -1.68 9.68
N PRO A 162 -7.30 -2.94 10.07
CA PRO A 162 -6.29 -3.78 10.72
C PRO A 162 -5.20 -4.22 9.73
N ASP A 163 -4.02 -4.58 10.26
CA ASP A 163 -2.87 -4.96 9.42
C ASP A 163 -3.14 -6.17 8.53
N LEU A 164 -3.93 -7.13 9.00
CA LEU A 164 -4.29 -8.35 8.28
C LEU A 164 -5.64 -8.22 7.55
N TYR A 165 -6.11 -7.01 7.23
CA TYR A 165 -7.26 -6.85 6.33
C TYR A 165 -6.97 -7.51 4.97
N PRO A 166 -7.92 -8.24 4.35
CA PRO A 166 -9.34 -8.38 4.73
C PRO A 166 -9.67 -9.50 5.72
N LYS A 167 -8.67 -10.24 6.24
CA LYS A 167 -8.89 -11.34 7.19
C LYS A 167 -9.35 -10.87 8.56
N HIS A 168 -8.97 -9.66 8.98
CA HIS A 168 -9.42 -9.06 10.23
C HIS A 168 -10.46 -7.97 9.97
N GLN A 169 -11.45 -7.92 10.85
CA GLN A 169 -12.56 -6.96 10.76
C GLN A 169 -12.08 -5.52 11.01
N ILE A 170 -12.60 -4.57 10.22
CA ILE A 170 -12.42 -3.14 10.46
C ILE A 170 -13.10 -2.69 11.75
N GLN A 171 -12.51 -1.71 12.42
CA GLN A 171 -13.11 -1.11 13.62
C GLN A 171 -13.71 0.24 13.27
N THR A 172 -14.94 0.48 13.73
CA THR A 172 -15.65 1.75 13.53
C THR A 172 -15.85 2.44 14.87
N GLU A 173 -15.46 3.70 14.93
CA GLU A 173 -15.55 4.53 16.13
C GLU A 173 -16.24 5.84 15.78
N LEU A 174 -17.21 6.24 16.61
CA LEU A 174 -17.87 7.53 16.45
C LEU A 174 -17.00 8.62 17.09
N ILE A 175 -16.61 9.62 16.31
CA ILE A 175 -15.89 10.79 16.82
C ILE A 175 -16.87 11.82 17.37
N ASP A 176 -17.88 12.19 16.58
CA ASP A 176 -18.83 13.25 16.91
C ASP A 176 -20.11 13.13 16.07
N THR A 177 -21.25 13.56 16.63
CA THR A 177 -22.53 13.65 15.92
C THR A 177 -23.51 14.54 16.65
N ASN A 178 -24.43 15.15 15.90
CA ASN A 178 -25.61 15.83 16.44
C ASN A 178 -26.93 15.07 16.15
N LEU A 179 -26.84 13.80 15.76
CA LEU A 179 -28.02 12.94 15.57
C LEU A 179 -28.61 12.53 16.92
N PRO A 180 -29.93 12.30 16.98
CA PRO A 180 -30.57 11.69 18.15
C PRO A 180 -29.91 10.38 18.58
N ASP A 181 -29.85 10.13 19.88
CA ASP A 181 -29.16 8.98 20.48
C ASP A 181 -29.60 7.64 19.89
N LEU A 182 -30.89 7.48 19.59
CA LEU A 182 -31.43 6.28 18.98
C LEU A 182 -30.79 5.98 17.62
N LEU A 183 -30.65 7.00 16.76
CA LEU A 183 -30.05 6.85 15.44
C LEU A 183 -28.54 6.59 15.57
N ARG A 184 -27.87 7.31 16.48
CA ARG A 184 -26.45 7.08 16.79
C ARG A 184 -26.18 5.62 17.16
N ILE A 185 -26.93 5.09 18.13
CA ILE A 185 -26.76 3.71 18.61
C ILE A 185 -27.03 2.71 17.48
N ASN A 186 -28.14 2.90 16.77
CA ASN A 186 -28.54 1.99 15.68
C ASN A 186 -27.52 1.96 14.55
N PHE A 187 -27.05 3.12 14.08
CA PHE A 187 -26.07 3.19 12.98
C PHE A 187 -24.72 2.59 13.37
N MET A 188 -24.24 2.85 14.59
CA MET A 188 -22.98 2.24 15.05
C MET A 188 -23.10 0.73 15.24
N ALA A 189 -24.23 0.25 15.76
CA ALA A 189 -24.50 -1.19 15.86
C ALA A 189 -24.56 -1.86 14.48
N GLN A 190 -25.25 -1.24 13.53
CA GLN A 190 -25.32 -1.72 12.14
C GLN A 190 -23.94 -1.74 11.47
N ALA A 191 -23.16 -0.67 11.61
CA ALA A 191 -21.81 -0.59 11.05
C ALA A 191 -20.91 -1.71 11.60
N LYS A 192 -20.97 -1.96 12.91
CA LYS A 192 -20.21 -3.02 13.56
C LYS A 192 -20.63 -4.42 13.08
N GLU A 193 -21.93 -4.63 12.88
CA GLU A 193 -22.44 -5.92 12.40
C GLU A 193 -22.11 -6.16 10.93
N LEU A 194 -22.21 -5.15 10.07
CA LEU A 194 -21.79 -5.24 8.67
C LEU A 194 -20.30 -5.58 8.57
N ALA A 195 -19.46 -4.88 9.34
CA ALA A 195 -18.02 -5.16 9.38
C ALA A 195 -17.72 -6.59 9.89
N ARG A 196 -18.54 -7.14 10.80
CA ARG A 196 -18.41 -8.52 11.29
C ARG A 196 -18.73 -9.53 10.20
N GLN A 197 -19.78 -9.29 9.42
CA GLN A 197 -20.24 -10.16 8.34
C GLN A 197 -19.24 -10.25 7.17
N CYS A 198 -18.41 -9.24 6.97
CA CYS A 198 -17.33 -9.28 5.97
C CYS A 198 -16.25 -10.32 6.26
N VAL A 199 -16.11 -10.75 7.53
CA VAL A 199 -15.03 -11.64 7.98
C VAL A 199 -15.55 -12.94 8.56
N THR A 200 -16.66 -12.87 9.30
CA THR A 200 -17.24 -14.02 9.99
C THR A 200 -18.50 -14.47 9.27
N PRO A 201 -18.65 -15.77 8.97
CA PRO A 201 -19.89 -16.28 8.40
C PRO A 201 -21.11 -15.97 9.30
N PRO A 202 -22.32 -15.94 8.74
CA PRO A 202 -23.54 -15.66 9.51
C PRO A 202 -23.69 -16.65 10.67
N LEU A 203 -24.02 -16.12 11.85
CA LEU A 203 -24.16 -16.90 13.09
C LEU A 203 -25.30 -17.93 13.03
N LEU A 204 -26.28 -17.69 12.15
CA LEU A 204 -27.34 -18.62 11.85
C LEU A 204 -27.07 -19.22 10.47
N LYS A 205 -26.70 -20.50 10.44
CA LYS A 205 -26.86 -21.32 9.23
C LYS A 205 -28.36 -21.31 8.93
N ASN A 206 -28.78 -20.69 7.83
CA ASN A 206 -30.12 -20.95 7.31
C ASN A 206 -30.19 -22.46 7.05
N SER A 207 -30.82 -23.20 7.97
CA SER A 207 -31.27 -24.57 7.73
C SER A 207 -32.36 -24.48 6.68
N LYS A 208 -31.97 -24.40 5.41
CA LYS A 208 -32.88 -24.71 4.32
C LYS A 208 -33.14 -26.21 4.41
N SER A 209 -34.27 -26.54 5.04
CA SER A 209 -35.03 -27.77 4.76
C SER A 209 -35.66 -27.68 3.38
#